data_AF-A0A939ZBT0-F1
#
_entry.id   AF-A0A939ZBT0-F1
#
_cell.length_a   1.000
_cell.length_b   1.000
_cell.length_c   1.000
_cell.angle_alpha   90.00
_cell.angle_beta   90.00
_cell.angle_gamma   90.00
#
_symmetry.space_group_name_H-M   'P 1'
#
loop_
_entity.id
_entity.type
_entity.pdbx_description
1 polymer ?
#
loop_
_entity_poly.entity_id
_entity_poly.type
_entity_poly.pdbx_seq_one_letter_code
_entity_poly.pdbx_strand_id
1 'polypeptide(L)'
;MTVKNIICGICAAIGGYISYLLGGFTADLVTLILFMVIDFLMGLALALIFHRSSKTETGTLSSSAAFKGIIKKIAELMFVVIAQRLDIYLGCAFIKDAVIIGFIINELISITENAGLMGITSPAIVEAIDILKKQVGGKNENNR
;
A
#
# COMPACT_ATOMS: atom_id res chain seq x y z
N MET A 1 -10.75 33.69 17.54
CA MET A 1 -10.90 32.50 16.68
C MET A 1 -11.39 31.35 17.55
N THR A 2 -12.42 30.64 17.12
CA THR A 2 -12.91 29.44 17.82
C THR A 2 -11.86 28.32 17.70
N VAL A 3 -11.65 27.53 18.75
CA VAL A 3 -10.67 26.41 18.79
C VAL A 3 -10.83 25.46 17.58
N LYS A 4 -12.08 25.21 17.14
CA LYS A 4 -12.39 24.44 15.93
C LYS A 4 -11.71 24.99 14.66
N ASN A 5 -11.64 26.31 14.51
CA ASN A 5 -11.05 26.96 13.34
C ASN A 5 -9.52 26.87 13.37
N ILE A 6 -8.92 26.89 14.55
CA ILE A 6 -7.47 26.72 14.72
C ILE A 6 -7.07 25.28 14.38
N ILE A 7 -7.79 24.29 14.90
CA ILE A 7 -7.54 22.87 14.59
C ILE A 7 -7.72 22.61 13.10
N CYS A 8 -8.83 23.08 12.52
CA CYS A 8 -9.10 22.91 11.09
C CYS A 8 -8.03 23.60 10.23
N GLY A 9 -7.59 24.81 10.61
CA GLY A 9 -6.51 25.52 9.93
C GLY A 9 -5.18 24.78 9.95
N ILE A 10 -4.79 24.21 11.09
CA ILE A 10 -3.55 23.42 11.22
C ILE A 10 -3.64 22.15 10.37
N CYS A 11 -4.76 21.41 10.44
CA CYS A 11 -4.97 20.21 9.63
C CYS A 11 -4.95 20.53 8.14
N ALA A 12 -5.60 21.62 7.72
CA ALA A 12 -5.61 22.05 6.32
C ALA A 12 -4.21 22.46 5.84
N ALA A 13 -3.43 23.14 6.68
CA ALA A 13 -2.05 23.51 6.34
C ALA A 13 -1.15 22.27 6.16
N ILE A 14 -1.22 21.31 7.08
CA ILE A 14 -0.47 20.06 7.00
C ILE A 14 -0.91 19.25 5.78
N GLY A 15 -2.23 19.08 5.59
CA GLY A 15 -2.78 18.34 4.45
C GLY A 15 -2.43 18.97 3.11
N GLY A 16 -2.50 20.31 3.03
CA GLY A 16 -2.08 21.07 1.86
C GLY A 16 -0.59 20.90 1.55
N TYR A 17 0.25 20.93 2.58
CA TYR A 17 1.69 20.72 2.42
C TYR A 17 2.02 19.29 1.95
N ILE A 18 1.36 18.27 2.51
CA ILE A 18 1.52 16.87 2.07
C ILE A 18 1.04 16.71 0.62
N SER A 19 -0.11 17.31 0.28
CA SER A 19 -0.64 17.28 -1.09
C SER A 19 0.34 17.90 -2.07
N TYR A 20 0.96 19.03 -1.71
CA TYR A 20 2.00 19.66 -2.52
C TYR A 20 3.21 18.73 -2.73
N LEU A 21 3.70 18.05 -1.68
CA LEU A 21 4.82 17.11 -1.80
C LEU A 21 4.51 15.91 -2.69
N LEU A 22 3.28 15.42 -2.67
CA LEU A 22 2.82 14.31 -3.51
C LEU A 22 2.56 14.72 -4.98
N GLY A 23 2.64 16.02 -5.31
CA GLY A 23 2.33 16.52 -6.65
C GLY A 23 0.83 16.76 -6.90
N GLY A 24 0.02 16.79 -5.84
CA GLY A 24 -1.44 16.97 -5.88
C GLY A 24 -2.23 15.66 -5.71
N PHE A 25 -3.55 15.78 -5.60
CA PHE A 25 -4.47 14.63 -5.58
C PHE A 25 -4.87 14.25 -7.00
N THR A 26 -3.96 13.59 -7.71
CA THR A 26 -4.19 13.09 -9.07
C THR A 26 -4.93 11.75 -9.05
N ALA A 27 -5.60 11.38 -10.16
CA ALA A 27 -6.47 10.19 -10.21
C ALA A 27 -5.73 8.87 -9.94
N ASP A 28 -4.49 8.76 -10.43
CA ASP A 28 -3.52 7.70 -10.15
C ASP A 28 -3.19 7.60 -8.65
N LEU A 29 -2.90 8.71 -7.97
CA LEU A 29 -2.63 8.72 -6.52
C LEU A 29 -3.86 8.33 -5.71
N VAL A 30 -5.04 8.85 -6.07
CA VAL A 30 -6.31 8.48 -5.44
C VAL A 30 -6.59 6.98 -5.61
N THR A 31 -6.30 6.44 -6.79
CA THR A 31 -6.44 4.99 -7.07
C THR A 31 -5.50 4.18 -6.19
N LEU A 32 -4.24 4.58 -6.04
CA LEU A 32 -3.30 3.91 -5.14
C LEU A 32 -3.79 3.90 -3.69
N ILE A 33 -4.22 5.05 -3.18
CA ILE A 33 -4.75 5.16 -1.82
C ILE A 33 -5.98 4.27 -1.63
N LEU A 34 -6.86 4.20 -2.63
CA LEU A 34 -8.04 3.32 -2.58
C LEU A 34 -7.63 1.84 -2.45
N PHE A 35 -6.67 1.38 -3.26
CA PHE A 35 -6.14 0.02 -3.18
C PHE A 35 -5.48 -0.25 -1.82
N MET A 36 -4.70 0.69 -1.29
CA MET A 36 -4.11 0.60 0.04
C MET A 36 -5.16 0.45 1.14
N VAL A 37 -6.25 1.23 1.08
CA VAL A 37 -7.34 1.17 2.07
C VAL A 37 -8.05 -0.17 1.98
N ILE A 38 -8.39 -0.63 0.77
CA ILE A 38 -9.05 -1.93 0.57
C ILE A 38 -8.18 -3.07 1.10
N ASP A 39 -6.89 -3.11 0.73
CA ASP A 39 -5.96 -4.12 1.22
C ASP A 39 -5.87 -4.14 2.76
N PHE A 40 -5.78 -2.95 3.37
CA PHE A 40 -5.68 -2.84 4.82
C PHE A 40 -6.95 -3.36 5.52
N LEU A 41 -8.12 -2.93 5.05
CA LEU A 41 -9.41 -3.35 5.61
C LEU A 41 -9.63 -4.85 5.42
N MET A 42 -9.27 -5.39 4.26
CA MET A 42 -9.41 -6.81 3.96
C MET A 42 -8.47 -7.67 4.82
N GLY A 43 -7.22 -7.23 5.00
CA GLY A 43 -6.28 -7.88 5.91
C GLY A 43 -6.73 -7.82 7.37
N LEU A 44 -7.33 -6.71 7.81
CA LEU A 44 -7.90 -6.57 9.14
C LEU A 44 -9.12 -7.49 9.32
N ALA A 45 -10.03 -7.54 8.35
CA ALA A 45 -11.21 -8.40 8.38
C ALA A 45 -10.84 -9.89 8.45
N LEU A 46 -9.82 -10.32 7.70
CA LEU A 46 -9.28 -11.68 7.78
C LEU A 46 -8.76 -12.03 9.17
N ALA A 47 -7.95 -11.15 9.76
CA ALA A 47 -7.37 -11.36 11.08
C ALA A 47 -8.43 -11.36 12.21
N LEU A 48 -9.53 -10.61 12.06
CA LEU A 48 -10.62 -10.56 13.05
C LEU A 48 -11.62 -11.70 12.91
N ILE A 49 -12.08 -11.97 11.69
CA ILE A 49 -13.25 -12.85 11.44
C ILE A 49 -12.78 -14.29 11.23
N PHE A 50 -11.76 -14.47 10.40
CA PHE A 50 -11.33 -15.80 9.96
C PHE A 50 -10.24 -16.39 10.86
N HIS A 51 -9.68 -15.60 11.79
CA HIS A 51 -8.51 -15.97 12.62
C HIS A 51 -7.37 -16.58 11.79
N ARG A 52 -7.31 -16.21 10.50
CA ARG A 52 -6.34 -16.66 9.52
C ARG A 52 -5.80 -15.42 8.84
N SER A 53 -4.60 -15.05 9.24
CA SER A 53 -3.86 -13.92 8.70
C SER A 53 -2.60 -14.46 8.04
N SER A 54 -2.33 -14.13 6.77
CA SER A 54 -1.01 -14.37 6.15
C SER A 54 0.09 -13.50 6.77
N LYS A 55 -0.28 -12.53 7.62
CA LYS A 55 0.61 -11.52 8.21
C LYS A 55 0.89 -11.73 9.70
N THR A 56 0.47 -12.86 10.30
CA THR A 56 0.65 -13.13 11.75
C THR A 56 0.77 -14.62 12.05
N GLU A 57 1.81 -15.06 12.77
CA GLU A 57 2.05 -16.48 13.10
C GLU A 57 0.92 -17.14 13.91
N THR A 58 0.14 -16.35 14.66
CA THR A 58 -0.93 -16.86 15.55
C THR A 58 -2.34 -16.70 14.98
N GLY A 59 -2.51 -16.10 13.80
CA GLY A 59 -3.83 -15.86 13.18
C GLY A 59 -4.71 -14.80 13.88
N THR A 60 -4.27 -14.27 15.03
CA THR A 60 -5.00 -13.27 15.82
C THR A 60 -4.53 -11.84 15.54
N LEU A 61 -5.43 -10.87 15.73
CA LEU A 61 -5.14 -9.46 15.53
C LEU A 61 -4.08 -8.96 16.54
N SER A 62 -2.83 -8.82 16.10
CA SER A 62 -1.82 -8.05 16.84
C SER A 62 -1.83 -6.60 16.36
N SER A 63 -1.99 -5.65 17.28
CA SER A 63 -1.84 -4.22 17.00
C SER A 63 -0.50 -3.90 16.35
N SER A 64 0.56 -4.64 16.71
CA SER A 64 1.89 -4.54 16.10
C SER A 64 1.91 -4.95 14.63
N ALA A 65 1.14 -5.98 14.24
CA ALA A 65 1.04 -6.40 12.84
C ALA A 65 0.28 -5.38 11.99
N ALA A 66 -0.82 -4.84 12.52
CA ALA A 66 -1.57 -3.75 11.86
C ALA A 66 -0.69 -2.49 11.70
N PHE A 67 0.05 -2.12 12.75
CA PHE A 67 0.97 -0.98 12.71
C PHE A 67 2.07 -1.17 11.66
N LYS A 68 2.68 -2.37 11.58
CA LYS A 68 3.66 -2.69 10.54
C LYS A 68 3.08 -2.55 9.13
N GLY A 69 1.83 -2.95 8.93
CA GLY A 69 1.11 -2.76 7.67
C GLY A 69 0.95 -1.29 7.29
N ILE A 70 0.60 -0.43 8.25
CA ILE A 70 0.48 1.02 8.05
C ILE A 70 1.84 1.64 7.70
N ILE A 71 2.91 1.27 8.42
CA ILE A 71 4.26 1.77 8.15
C ILE A 71 4.71 1.44 6.72
N LYS A 72 4.40 0.23 6.22
CA LYS A 72 4.69 -0.16 4.84
C LYS A 72 3.99 0.76 3.82
N LYS A 73 2.69 1.03 4.02
CA LYS A 73 1.91 1.91 3.13
C LYS A 73 2.40 3.36 3.18
N ILE A 74 2.81 3.85 4.36
CA ILE A 74 3.45 5.18 4.48
C ILE A 74 4.76 5.22 3.68
N ALA A 75 5.58 4.17 3.76
CA ALA A 75 6.82 4.09 2.99
C ALA A 75 6.56 4.12 1.47
N GLU A 76 5.52 3.44 0.99
CA GLU A 76 5.10 3.49 -0.42
C GLU A 76 4.74 4.93 -0.86
N LEU A 77 3.98 5.68 -0.06
CA LEU A 77 3.70 7.09 -0.33
C LEU A 77 4.97 7.96 -0.30
N MET A 78 5.95 7.67 0.56
CA MET A 78 7.25 8.36 0.54
C MET A 78 8.01 8.11 -0.77
N PHE A 79 7.95 6.90 -1.34
CA PHE A 79 8.51 6.63 -2.66
C PHE A 79 7.80 7.39 -3.78
N VAL A 80 6.48 7.59 -3.67
CA VAL A 80 5.74 8.45 -4.62
C VAL A 80 6.22 9.90 -4.54
N VAL A 81 6.47 10.45 -3.34
CA VAL A 81 7.08 11.78 -3.19
C VAL A 81 8.45 11.84 -3.87
N ILE A 82 9.31 10.84 -3.67
CA ILE A 82 10.64 10.79 -4.31
C ILE A 82 10.49 10.76 -5.83
N ALA A 83 9.59 9.93 -6.37
CA ALA A 83 9.33 9.82 -7.80
C ALA A 83 8.83 11.14 -8.40
N GLN A 84 7.90 11.82 -7.71
CA GLN A 84 7.42 13.14 -8.12
C GLN A 84 8.56 14.19 -8.14
N ARG A 85 9.46 14.16 -7.16
CA ARG A 85 10.63 15.06 -7.15
C ARG A 85 11.61 14.76 -8.28
N LEU A 86 11.77 13.49 -8.66
CA LEU A 86 12.58 13.10 -9.80
C LEU A 86 11.97 13.55 -11.13
N ASP A 87 10.67 13.36 -11.32
CA ASP A 87 9.95 13.85 -12.50
C ASP A 87 10.13 15.36 -12.67
N ILE A 88 9.96 16.15 -11.59
CA ILE A 88 10.20 17.60 -11.61
C ILE A 88 11.65 17.93 -11.95
N TYR A 89 12.62 17.23 -11.37
CA TYR A 89 14.04 17.48 -11.58
C TYR A 89 14.49 17.16 -13.02
N LEU A 90 13.96 16.08 -13.59
CA LEU A 90 14.28 15.62 -14.94
C LEU A 90 13.42 16.28 -16.03
N GLY A 91 12.36 17.00 -15.64
CA GLY A 91 11.40 17.57 -16.59
C GLY A 91 10.55 16.53 -17.30
N CYS A 92 10.30 15.38 -16.67
CA CYS A 92 9.45 14.32 -17.20
C CYS A 92 8.23 14.09 -16.28
N ALA A 93 7.33 13.20 -16.70
CA ALA A 93 6.09 12.92 -15.98
C ALA A 93 5.73 11.42 -15.92
N PHE A 94 6.70 10.53 -16.16
CA PHE A 94 6.45 9.08 -16.26
C PHE A 94 6.99 8.29 -15.07
N ILE A 95 7.88 8.86 -14.25
CA ILE A 95 8.51 8.13 -13.13
C ILE A 95 7.50 7.95 -12.00
N LYS A 96 6.81 9.02 -11.61
CA LYS A 96 5.73 8.97 -10.60
C LYS A 96 4.65 7.97 -11.04
N ASP A 97 4.21 8.05 -12.29
CA ASP A 97 3.16 7.17 -12.81
C ASP A 97 3.59 5.71 -12.78
N ALA A 98 4.83 5.40 -13.19
CA ALA A 98 5.37 4.04 -13.12
C ALA A 98 5.47 3.51 -11.68
N VAL A 99 5.90 4.35 -10.75
CA VAL A 99 5.99 4.00 -9.32
C VAL A 99 4.60 3.75 -8.72
N ILE A 100 3.62 4.60 -9.04
CA ILE A 100 2.24 4.44 -8.59
C ILE A 100 1.64 3.14 -9.14
N ILE A 101 1.78 2.87 -10.43
CA ILE A 101 1.31 1.62 -11.05
C ILE A 101 1.97 0.41 -10.39
N GLY A 102 3.27 0.47 -10.13
CA GLY A 102 3.99 -0.59 -9.42
C GLY A 102 3.40 -0.87 -8.03
N PHE A 103 3.09 0.17 -7.25
CA PHE A 103 2.45 -0.01 -5.95
C PHE A 103 0.99 -0.48 -6.05
N ILE A 104 0.22 -0.03 -7.05
CA ILE A 104 -1.14 -0.54 -7.30
C ILE A 104 -1.09 -2.05 -7.55
N ILE A 105 -0.14 -2.53 -8.36
CA ILE A 105 0.03 -3.97 -8.62
C ILE A 105 0.39 -4.71 -7.32
N ASN A 106 1.28 -4.16 -6.50
CA ASN A 106 1.64 -4.76 -5.21
C ASN A 106 0.43 -4.89 -4.27
N GLU A 107 -0.39 -3.85 -4.17
CA GLU A 107 -1.61 -3.88 -3.34
C GLU A 107 -2.66 -4.82 -3.94
N LEU A 108 -2.79 -4.88 -5.28
CA LEU A 108 -3.68 -5.83 -5.96
C LEU A 108 -3.30 -7.29 -5.68
N ILE A 109 -2.01 -7.61 -5.68
CA ILE A 109 -1.51 -8.95 -5.31
C ILE A 109 -1.90 -9.27 -3.87
N SER A 110 -1.65 -8.35 -2.93
CA SER A 110 -2.01 -8.53 -1.51
C SER A 110 -3.53 -8.70 -1.30
N ILE A 111 -4.36 -7.93 -2.03
CA ILE A 111 -5.82 -8.09 -2.03
C ILE A 111 -6.22 -9.47 -2.56
N THR A 112 -5.59 -9.91 -3.66
CA THR A 112 -5.91 -11.20 -4.29
C THR A 112 -5.55 -12.37 -3.37
N GLU A 113 -4.46 -12.27 -2.63
CA GLU A 113 -4.07 -13.25 -1.59
C GLU A 113 -5.10 -13.28 -0.46
N ASN A 114 -5.48 -12.11 0.04
CA ASN A 114 -6.52 -12.01 1.07
C ASN A 114 -7.86 -12.59 0.58
N ALA A 115 -8.23 -12.32 -0.69
CA ALA A 115 -9.42 -12.87 -1.33
C ALA A 115 -9.37 -14.40 -1.44
N GLY A 116 -8.19 -14.96 -1.74
CA GLY A 116 -7.94 -16.40 -1.73
C GLY A 116 -8.16 -17.02 -0.34
N LEU A 117 -7.69 -16.37 0.72
CA LEU A 117 -7.93 -16.81 2.10
C LEU A 117 -9.41 -16.75 2.52
N MET A 118 -10.18 -15.84 1.92
CA MET A 118 -11.65 -15.77 2.10
C MET A 118 -12.40 -16.78 1.22
N GLY A 119 -11.73 -17.49 0.30
CA GLY A 119 -12.38 -18.39 -0.66
C GLY A 119 -13.08 -17.69 -1.83
N ILE A 120 -12.82 -16.40 -2.06
CA ILE A 120 -13.40 -15.61 -3.16
C ILE A 120 -12.68 -15.92 -4.48
N THR A 121 -11.36 -16.10 -4.42
CA THR A 121 -10.51 -16.32 -5.59
C THR A 121 -10.17 -17.81 -5.74
N SER A 122 -10.07 -18.28 -6.99
CA SER A 122 -9.67 -19.67 -7.29
C SER A 122 -8.27 -20.00 -6.75
N PRO A 123 -8.05 -21.20 -6.17
CA PRO A 123 -6.74 -21.65 -5.69
C PRO A 123 -5.63 -21.55 -6.75
N ALA A 124 -5.96 -21.77 -8.02
CA ALA A 124 -4.99 -21.69 -9.13
C ALA A 124 -4.37 -20.29 -9.29
N ILE A 125 -5.15 -19.22 -9.00
CA ILE A 125 -4.66 -17.84 -9.10
C ILE A 125 -3.71 -17.55 -7.94
N VAL A 126 -4.04 -18.03 -6.73
CA VAL A 126 -3.19 -17.87 -5.55
C VAL A 126 -1.86 -18.61 -5.75
N GLU A 127 -1.90 -19.84 -6.26
CA GLU A 127 -0.71 -20.63 -6.56
C GLU A 127 0.16 -19.97 -7.63
N ALA A 128 -0.45 -19.41 -8.69
CA ALA A 128 0.28 -18.67 -9.70
C ALA A 128 1.01 -17.45 -9.12
N ILE A 129 0.35 -16.70 -8.23
CA ILE A 129 0.97 -15.57 -7.52
C ILE A 129 2.15 -16.04 -6.65
N ASP A 130 1.99 -17.14 -5.91
CA ASP A 130 3.06 -17.71 -5.09
C ASP A 130 4.28 -18.14 -5.90
N ILE A 131 4.06 -18.75 -7.08
CA ILE A 131 5.13 -19.11 -8.01
C ILE A 131 5.85 -17.87 -8.52
N LEU A 132 5.11 -16.84 -8.94
CA LEU A 132 5.69 -15.57 -9.39
C LEU A 132 6.54 -14.92 -8.29
N LYS A 133 6.05 -14.88 -7.05
CA LYS A 133 6.81 -14.37 -5.90
C LYS A 133 8.09 -15.18 -5.65
N LYS A 134 8.05 -16.51 -5.75
CA LYS A 134 9.24 -17.36 -5.61
C LYS A 134 10.28 -17.09 -6.71
N GLN A 135 9.86 -16.84 -7.94
CA GLN A 135 10.79 -16.52 -9.03
C GLN A 135 11.41 -15.12 -8.86
N VAL A 136 10.64 -14.16 -8.36
CA VAL A 136 11.12 -12.80 -8.09
C VAL A 136 12.04 -12.76 -6.86
N GLY A 137 11.72 -13.52 -5.80
CA GLY A 137 12.51 -13.60 -4.56
C GLY A 137 13.69 -14.58 -4.61
N GLY A 138 13.61 -15.64 -5.43
CA GLY A 138 14.58 -16.73 -5.51
C GLY A 138 15.87 -16.42 -6.28
N LYS A 139 16.10 -15.16 -6.70
CA LYS A 139 17.33 -14.76 -7.39
C LYS A 139 18.50 -14.41 -6.44
N ASN A 140 18.34 -14.59 -5.12
CA ASN A 140 19.31 -14.15 -4.10
C ASN A 140 19.86 -15.24 -3.16
N GLU A 141 19.68 -16.55 -3.44
CA GLU A 141 20.21 -17.62 -2.57
C GLU A 141 21.21 -18.58 -3.23
N ASN A 142 21.56 -18.41 -4.50
CA ASN A 142 22.55 -19.26 -5.19
C ASN A 142 23.82 -18.51 -5.62
N ASN A 143 24.35 -17.62 -4.78
CA ASN A 143 25.72 -17.12 -4.94
C ASN A 143 26.30 -16.50 -3.65
N ARG A 144 26.52 -17.32 -2.62
CA ARG A 144 27.52 -17.10 -1.57
C ARG A 144 28.07 -18.43 -1.09
#